data_AF-A0A372NPE6-F1
#
_entry.id   AF-A0A372NPE6-F1
#
_cell.length_a   1.000
_cell.length_b   1.000
_cell.length_c   1.000
_cell.angle_alpha   90.00
_cell.angle_beta   90.00
_cell.angle_gamma   90.00
#
_symmetry.space_group_name_H-M   'P 1'
#
loop_
_entity.id
_entity.type
_entity.pdbx_description
1 polymer ?
#
loop_
_entity_poly.entity_id
_entity_poly.type
_entity_poly.pdbx_seq_one_letter_code
_entity_poly.pdbx_strand_id
1 'polypeptide(L)'
;MSPYTVFYQSPDGFYFCKTSFNEPAEAEGFVKSKLFVDDGAIFHYILKNGSELIKGQHEKVCDKTFLATMKYAVELPANVSFMALYPLLRNR
;
A
#
# COMPACT_ATOMS: atom_id res chain seq x y z
N MET A 1 15.45 -1.81 -8.64
CA MET A 1 14.28 -2.28 -7.89
C MET A 1 14.16 -1.43 -6.66
N SER A 2 13.00 -0.82 -6.43
CA SER A 2 12.74 0.02 -5.27
C SER A 2 12.64 -0.86 -4.01
N PRO A 3 13.55 -0.70 -3.03
CA PRO A 3 13.62 -1.60 -1.88
C PRO A 3 12.45 -1.43 -0.92
N TYR A 4 11.78 -0.29 -0.85
CA TYR A 4 10.70 -0.06 0.11
C TYR A 4 9.34 -0.18 -0.56
N THR A 5 8.39 -0.86 0.08
CA THR A 5 7.02 -0.99 -0.42
C THR A 5 6.03 -0.69 0.68
N VAL A 6 5.17 0.30 0.47
CA VAL A 6 4.04 0.64 1.34
C VAL A 6 2.83 -0.18 0.91
N PHE A 7 2.21 -0.88 1.85
CA PHE A 7 0.97 -1.62 1.66
C PHE A 7 -0.16 -0.96 2.43
N TYR A 8 -1.31 -0.86 1.77
CA TYR A 8 -2.48 -0.16 2.28
C TYR A 8 -3.75 -0.64 1.57
N GLN A 9 -4.90 -0.33 2.14
CA GLN A 9 -6.19 -0.60 1.53
C GLN A 9 -6.76 0.69 0.95
N SER A 10 -7.45 0.57 -0.17
CA SER A 10 -8.17 1.67 -0.79
C SER A 10 -9.25 2.23 0.14
N PRO A 11 -9.61 3.52 0.00
CA PRO A 11 -10.65 4.17 0.82
C PRO A 11 -11.99 3.44 0.93
N ASP A 12 -12.35 2.71 -0.11
CA ASP A 12 -13.60 1.96 -0.22
C ASP A 12 -13.52 0.54 0.38
N GLY A 13 -12.34 0.11 0.81
CA GLY A 13 -12.09 -1.22 1.36
C GLY A 13 -12.02 -2.34 0.32
N PHE A 14 -12.17 -2.08 -0.97
CA PHE A 14 -12.24 -3.15 -1.97
C PHE A 14 -10.88 -3.69 -2.41
N TYR A 15 -9.85 -2.84 -2.45
CA TYR A 15 -8.56 -3.19 -3.02
C TYR A 15 -7.44 -3.06 -2.00
N PHE A 16 -6.59 -4.08 -1.96
CA PHE A 16 -5.27 -3.96 -1.38
C PHE A 16 -4.32 -3.38 -2.41
N CYS A 17 -3.52 -2.42 -1.99
CA CYS A 17 -2.66 -1.63 -2.84
C CYS A 17 -1.22 -1.65 -2.31
N LYS A 18 -0.28 -1.51 -3.23
CA LYS A 18 1.14 -1.36 -2.91
C LYS A 18 1.79 -0.26 -3.74
N THR A 19 2.68 0.49 -3.12
CA THR A 19 3.46 1.55 -3.78
C THR A 19 4.91 1.43 -3.36
N SER A 20 5.82 1.45 -4.34
CA SER A 20 7.24 1.20 -4.12
C SER A 20 8.06 2.50 -4.14
N PHE A 21 9.07 2.58 -3.27
CA PHE A 21 9.91 3.75 -3.03
C PHE A 21 11.39 3.37 -2.90
N ASN A 22 12.26 4.32 -3.22
CA ASN A 22 13.70 4.09 -3.15
C ASN A 22 14.26 4.40 -1.76
N GLU A 23 13.64 5.34 -1.06
CA GLU A 23 14.06 5.77 0.27
C GLU A 23 12.96 5.54 1.32
N PRO A 24 13.33 5.20 2.57
CA PRO A 24 12.35 5.00 3.64
C PRO A 24 11.61 6.31 3.97
N ALA A 25 12.28 7.46 3.85
CA ALA A 25 11.68 8.77 4.10
C ALA A 25 10.54 9.09 3.12
N GLU A 26 10.68 8.71 1.85
CA GLU A 26 9.61 8.86 0.84
C GLU A 26 8.41 7.98 1.18
N ALA A 27 8.66 6.71 1.55
CA ALA A 27 7.61 5.78 1.96
C ALA A 27 6.84 6.29 3.19
N GLU A 28 7.55 6.86 4.17
CA GLU A 28 6.93 7.48 5.33
C GLU A 28 6.18 8.78 5.02
N GLY A 29 6.71 9.59 4.11
CA GLY A 29 6.05 10.79 3.61
C GLY A 29 4.75 10.46 2.89
N PHE A 30 4.73 9.39 2.11
CA PHE A 30 3.55 8.92 1.39
C PHE A 30 2.40 8.55 2.32
N VAL A 31 2.66 7.91 3.47
CA VAL A 31 1.64 7.56 4.48
C VAL A 31 1.00 8.81 5.13
N LYS A 32 1.64 9.98 5.01
CA LYS A 32 1.09 11.27 5.47
C LYS A 32 0.42 12.07 4.35
N SER A 33 0.32 11.50 3.15
CA SER A 33 -0.28 12.18 2.01
C SER A 33 -1.79 12.30 2.15
N LYS A 34 -2.38 13.16 1.31
CA LYS A 34 -3.83 13.34 1.17
C LYS A 34 -4.60 12.03 1.04
N LEU A 35 -3.99 11.01 0.40
CA LEU A 35 -4.60 9.70 0.21
C LEU A 35 -5.02 9.04 1.53
N PHE A 36 -4.18 9.17 2.56
CA PHE A 36 -4.44 8.57 3.88
C PHE A 36 -5.22 9.52 4.78
N VAL A 37 -4.93 10.82 4.69
CA VAL A 37 -5.50 11.83 5.58
C VAL A 37 -6.91 12.26 5.16
N ASP A 38 -7.12 12.57 3.88
CA ASP A 38 -8.40 13.09 3.39
C ASP A 38 -9.22 12.01 2.70
N ASP A 39 -8.57 11.19 1.87
CA ASP A 39 -9.27 10.19 1.07
C ASP A 39 -9.58 8.92 1.90
N GLY A 40 -8.94 8.72 3.07
CA GLY A 40 -9.28 7.65 4.01
C GLY A 40 -8.69 6.27 3.67
N ALA A 41 -7.61 6.20 2.88
CA ALA A 41 -6.90 4.95 2.68
C ALA A 41 -6.34 4.40 3.99
N ILE A 42 -6.40 3.08 4.17
CA ILE A 42 -6.00 2.43 5.42
C ILE A 42 -4.57 1.91 5.29
N PHE A 43 -3.63 2.55 5.97
CA PHE A 43 -2.25 2.07 6.03
C PHE A 43 -2.14 0.75 6.79
N HIS A 44 -1.38 -0.20 6.24
CA HIS A 44 -1.06 -1.46 6.91
C HIS A 44 0.41 -1.52 7.35
N TYR A 45 1.34 -1.53 6.39
CA TYR A 45 2.76 -1.70 6.69
C TYR A 45 3.69 -1.20 5.58
N ILE A 46 4.96 -0.98 5.95
CA ILE A 46 6.08 -0.72 5.04
C ILE A 46 7.04 -1.90 5.14
N LEU A 47 7.34 -2.54 4.01
CA LEU A 47 8.37 -3.59 3.92
C LEU A 47 9.60 -3.08 3.18
N LYS A 48 10.76 -3.57 3.56
CA LYS A 48 12.01 -3.44 2.83
C LYS A 48 12.36 -4.79 2.19
N ASN A 49 12.80 -4.74 0.93
CA ASN A 49 13.09 -5.90 0.08
C ASN A 49 11.96 -6.94 0.04
N GLY A 50 10.72 -6.49 0.25
CA GLY A 50 9.53 -7.35 0.25
C GLY A 50 9.36 -8.29 1.44
N SER A 51 10.20 -8.23 2.48
CA SER A 51 10.12 -9.16 3.61
C SER A 51 10.42 -8.53 4.97
N GLU A 52 11.30 -7.53 5.02
CA GLU A 52 11.72 -6.89 6.27
C GLU A 52 10.71 -5.82 6.69
N LEU A 53 10.03 -5.99 7.84
CA LEU A 53 9.07 -5.02 8.33
C LEU A 53 9.76 -3.76 8.88
N ILE A 54 9.51 -2.62 8.25
CA ILE A 54 10.05 -1.31 8.68
C ILE A 54 9.05 -0.57 9.59
N LYS A 55 7.75 -0.62 9.25
CA LYS A 55 6.70 0.12 9.96
C LYS A 55 5.34 -0.53 9.78
N GLY A 56 4.45 -0.39 10.76
CA GLY A 56 3.09 -0.96 10.75
C GLY A 56 2.87 -1.94 11.88
N GLN A 57 1.61 -2.32 12.11
CA GLN A 57 1.27 -3.32 13.10
C GLN A 57 1.10 -4.69 12.43
N HIS A 58 2.00 -5.60 12.78
CA HIS A 58 1.88 -7.02 12.48
C HIS A 58 0.89 -7.69 13.46
N GLU A 59 -0.24 -7.05 13.77
CA GLU A 59 -1.21 -7.63 14.67
C GLU A 59 -1.99 -8.74 13.95
N LYS A 60 -1.45 -9.95 14.04
CA LYS A 60 -2.18 -11.24 14.07
C LYS A 60 -3.15 -11.52 12.91
N VAL A 61 -2.83 -11.11 11.70
CA VAL A 61 -3.53 -11.64 10.51
C VAL A 61 -2.60 -12.64 9.85
N CYS A 62 -2.76 -13.91 10.25
CA CYS A 62 -2.16 -15.15 9.71
C CYS A 62 -1.22 -14.95 8.51
N ASP A 63 0.02 -15.42 8.60
CA ASP A 63 1.02 -15.42 7.51
C ASP A 63 0.46 -15.76 6.13
N LYS A 64 -0.54 -16.65 6.07
CA LYS A 64 -1.24 -17.02 4.82
C LYS A 64 -2.03 -15.87 4.20
N THR A 65 -2.78 -15.11 5.00
CA THR A 65 -3.56 -13.96 4.52
C THR A 65 -2.63 -12.81 4.16
N PHE A 66 -1.59 -12.56 4.97
CA PHE A 66 -0.55 -11.57 4.68
C PHE A 66 0.12 -11.81 3.32
N LEU A 67 0.60 -13.04 3.07
CA LEU A 67 1.23 -13.42 1.79
C LEU A 67 0.24 -13.36 0.61
N ALA A 68 -1.02 -13.76 0.83
CA ALA A 68 -2.04 -13.68 -0.20
C ALA A 68 -2.36 -12.22 -0.57
N THR A 69 -2.52 -11.35 0.42
CA THR A 69 -2.74 -9.91 0.24
C THR A 69 -1.59 -9.28 -0.53
N MET A 70 -0.35 -9.61 -0.22
CA MET A 70 0.82 -9.12 -0.97
C MET A 70 0.82 -9.57 -2.44
N LYS A 71 0.38 -10.80 -2.71
CA LYS A 71 0.34 -11.37 -4.06
C LYS A 71 -0.68 -10.67 -4.95
N TYR A 72 -1.82 -10.28 -4.40
CA TYR A 72 -2.91 -9.65 -5.15
C TYR A 72 -2.98 -8.13 -4.99
N ALA A 73 -2.07 -7.53 -4.22
CA ALA A 73 -2.00 -6.09 -4.06
C ALA A 73 -1.73 -5.40 -5.40
N VAL A 74 -2.60 -4.47 -5.76
CA VAL A 74 -2.51 -3.67 -6.97
C VAL A 74 -1.35 -2.68 -6.82
N GLU A 75 -0.43 -2.67 -7.78
CA GLU A 75 0.66 -1.71 -7.79
C GLU A 75 0.17 -0.34 -8.28
N LEU A 76 0.30 0.66 -7.41
CA LEU A 76 -0.10 2.04 -7.69
C LEU A 76 1.12 2.97 -7.58
N PRO A 77 1.40 3.82 -8.58
CA PRO A 77 2.48 4.79 -8.49
C PRO A 77 2.13 5.89 -7.47
N ALA A 78 3.14 6.41 -6.76
CA ALA A 78 2.97 7.43 -5.74
C ALA A 78 2.30 8.73 -6.25
N ASN A 79 2.39 9.00 -7.56
CA ASN A 79 1.88 10.22 -8.19
C ASN A 79 0.45 10.08 -8.73
N VAL A 80 -0.18 8.90 -8.60
CA VAL A 80 -1.51 8.65 -9.17
C VAL A 80 -2.58 8.70 -8.08
N SER A 81 -3.60 9.52 -8.29
CA SER A 81 -4.77 9.59 -7.41
C SER A 81 -5.69 8.39 -7.64
N PHE A 82 -6.27 7.84 -6.56
CA PHE A 82 -7.26 6.76 -6.64
C PHE A 82 -8.45 7.09 -7.54
N MET A 83 -8.86 8.36 -7.57
CA MET A 83 -9.91 8.85 -8.46
C MET A 83 -9.61 8.56 -9.94
N ALA A 84 -8.33 8.56 -10.34
CA ALA A 84 -7.91 8.25 -11.71
C ALA A 84 -7.85 6.74 -12.00
N LEU A 85 -7.74 5.90 -10.96
CA LEU A 85 -7.57 4.44 -11.08
C LEU A 85 -8.87 3.66 -10.92
N TYR A 86 -9.86 4.24 -10.23
CA TYR A 86 -11.18 3.66 -10.03
C TYR A 86 -11.83 3.10 -11.31
N PRO A 87 -11.81 3.80 -12.47
CA PRO A 87 -12.36 3.27 -13.71
C PRO A 87 -11.60 2.07 -14.27
N LEU A 88 -10.30 1.97 -13.99
CA LEU A 88 -9.43 0.89 -14.48
C LEU A 88 -9.51 -0.36 -13.60
N LEU A 89 -9.76 -0.18 -12.30
CA LEU A 89 -9.91 -1.28 -11.34
C LEU A 89 -11.32 -1.89 -11.34
N ARG A 90 -12.35 -1.12 -11.67
CA ARG A 90 -13.75 -1.59 -11.75
C ARG A 90 -14.04 -2.49 -12.97
N ASN A 91 -13.19 -2.46 -13.99
CA ASN A 91 -13.34 -3.23 -15.23
C ASN A 91 -12.46 -4.49 -15.32
N ARG A 92 -11.87 -4.92 -14.19
CA ARG A 92 -11.17 -6.21 -14.06
C ARG A 92 -11.97 -7.17 -13.21
#